data_AF-A0A7J3T9J3-F1
#
_entry.id   AF-A0A7J3T9J3-F1
#
_cell.length_a   1.000
_cell.length_b   1.000
_cell.length_c   1.000
_cell.angle_alpha   90.00
_cell.angle_beta   90.00
_cell.angle_gamma   90.00
#
_symmetry.space_group_name_H-M   'P 1'
#
loop_
_entity.id
_entity.type
_entity.pdbx_description
1 polymer ?
#
loop_
_entity_poly.entity_id
_entity_poly.type
_entity_poly.pdbx_seq_one_letter_code
_entity_poly.pdbx_strand_id
1 'polypeptide(L)'
;MNRKLPPGIISIVVISLLIGLFLLTSNLNNPQNVEDEGDAKIIISLNFGEKILKEVMVKSGISVIDALKSVANVSLAYGGKFVVSIDNISSDLKEQRDWFYYVNGFLANVGAADYIMHPGDVVRWDYHCWKTLLVNSELQDFPYMFTKGYSNKTYPLVVAYEPTFRNEAEKIYNFMKKSVTVNIVKIENLTREILERNNVILLGKSSKLVEEINSRYDELGWKYHLSGDYVVDIHGKKYRGAFAQITQSPYNSKGIGACENILLLIAGNEEYVGTVVNTLLNYKIDSFWLMEGEPL
;
A
#
# COMPACT_ATOMS: atom_id res chain seq x y z
N MET A 1 70.87 12.78 -6.61
CA MET A 1 70.90 13.15 -5.18
C MET A 1 69.49 13.61 -4.80
N ASN A 2 68.59 12.66 -4.55
CA ASN A 2 67.16 12.92 -4.32
C ASN A 2 66.93 13.25 -2.85
N ARG A 3 66.70 14.53 -2.54
CA ARG A 3 66.23 14.96 -1.22
C ARG A 3 64.79 14.47 -1.05
N LYS A 4 64.59 13.40 -0.28
CA LYS A 4 63.26 12.99 0.20
C LYS A 4 62.75 14.07 1.14
N LEU A 5 61.61 14.67 0.81
CA LEU A 5 60.90 15.61 1.67
C LEU A 5 60.35 14.88 2.91
N PRO A 6 60.35 15.50 4.09
CA PRO A 6 59.85 14.87 5.31
C PRO A 6 58.32 14.65 5.22
N PRO A 7 57.81 13.54 5.78
CA PRO A 7 56.43 13.07 5.61
C PRO A 7 55.37 14.07 6.10
N GLY A 8 55.72 15.03 6.97
CA GLY A 8 54.79 16.06 7.46
C GLY A 8 54.48 17.20 6.47
N ILE A 9 55.32 17.45 5.46
CA ILE A 9 55.09 18.55 4.51
C ILE A 9 54.15 18.11 3.37
N ILE A 10 54.17 16.82 3.00
CA ILE A 10 53.27 16.25 1.99
C ILE A 10 51.81 16.26 2.49
N SER A 11 51.57 16.03 3.78
CA SER A 11 50.22 16.07 4.36
C SER A 11 49.60 17.47 4.37
N ILE A 12 50.37 18.55 4.58
CA ILE A 12 49.82 19.91 4.67
C ILE A 12 49.47 20.46 3.28
N VAL A 13 50.26 20.16 2.25
CA VAL A 13 50.00 20.61 0.87
C VAL A 13 48.79 19.87 0.26
N VAL A 14 48.59 18.59 0.57
CA VAL A 14 47.43 17.81 0.11
C VAL A 14 46.13 18.22 0.82
N ILE A 15 46.19 18.55 2.12
CA ILE A 15 45.01 19.01 2.89
C ILE A 15 44.59 20.42 2.47
N SER A 16 45.54 21.29 2.10
CA SER A 16 45.25 22.65 1.64
C SER A 16 44.62 22.67 0.23
N LEU A 17 45.04 21.75 -0.66
CA LEU A 17 44.41 21.56 -1.97
C LEU A 17 43.00 20.94 -1.88
N LEU A 18 42.76 20.07 -0.89
CA LEU A 18 41.44 19.47 -0.64
C LEU A 18 40.42 20.47 -0.05
N ILE A 19 40.86 21.39 0.81
CA ILE A 19 40.00 22.45 1.37
C ILE A 19 39.71 23.54 0.32
N GLY A 20 40.67 23.84 -0.55
CA GLY A 20 40.47 24.77 -1.67
C GLY A 20 39.49 24.25 -2.75
N LEU A 21 39.45 22.93 -2.97
CA LEU A 21 38.50 22.32 -3.91
C LEU A 21 37.09 22.17 -3.30
N PHE A 22 36.98 22.07 -1.97
CA PHE A 22 35.70 22.03 -1.25
C PHE A 22 35.03 23.43 -1.17
N LEU A 23 35.80 24.51 -1.27
CA LEU A 23 35.29 25.90 -1.29
C LEU A 23 35.02 26.45 -2.71
N LEU A 24 35.33 25.68 -3.77
CA LEU A 24 35.06 26.05 -5.17
C LEU A 24 33.91 25.24 -5.81
N THR A 25 33.34 24.27 -5.09
CA THR A 25 32.11 23.54 -5.49
C THR A 25 30.88 23.91 -4.65
N SER A 26 31.01 24.80 -3.66
CA SER A 26 29.89 25.32 -2.86
C SER A 26 29.15 26.50 -3.53
N ASN A 27 29.00 26.43 -4.86
CA ASN A 27 28.08 27.28 -5.62
C ASN A 27 27.34 26.41 -6.61
N LEU A 28 26.27 25.76 -6.12
CA LEU A 28 25.01 25.48 -6.82
C LEU A 28 24.13 24.66 -5.86
N ASN A 29 22.86 25.04 -5.79
CA ASN A 29 21.75 24.39 -5.11
C ASN A 29 21.59 24.71 -3.62
N ASN A 30 21.07 25.92 -3.40
CA ASN A 30 20.13 26.17 -2.31
C ASN A 30 18.95 25.19 -2.47
N PRO A 31 18.67 24.24 -1.54
CA PRO A 31 17.38 23.59 -1.55
C PRO A 31 16.41 24.63 -0.98
N GLN A 32 15.68 25.33 -1.86
CA GLN A 32 14.36 25.77 -1.46
C GLN A 32 13.56 24.49 -1.22
N ASN A 33 13.51 24.06 0.05
CA ASN A 33 12.40 23.26 0.54
C ASN A 33 11.16 24.12 0.34
N VAL A 34 10.54 23.99 -0.83
CA VAL A 34 9.13 24.26 -0.97
C VAL A 34 8.47 23.13 -0.17
N GLU A 35 8.18 23.38 1.10
CA GLU A 35 7.14 22.61 1.80
C GLU A 35 5.92 22.70 0.88
N ASP A 36 5.57 21.60 0.24
CA ASP A 36 4.36 21.51 -0.56
C ASP A 36 3.21 21.62 0.44
N GLU A 37 2.72 22.84 0.64
CA GLU A 37 1.65 23.16 1.59
C GLU A 37 0.37 22.48 1.11
N GLY A 38 0.04 21.36 1.74
CA GLY A 38 -1.22 20.66 1.54
C GLY A 38 -1.61 19.84 2.75
N ASP A 39 -2.85 19.38 2.77
CA ASP A 39 -3.37 18.55 3.85
C ASP A 39 -3.24 17.06 3.50
N ALA A 40 -3.07 16.24 4.54
CA ALA A 40 -3.24 14.79 4.52
C ALA A 40 -4.48 14.42 5.34
N LYS A 41 -4.92 13.16 5.25
CA LYS A 41 -6.09 12.66 5.98
C LYS A 41 -5.68 11.59 6.98
N ILE A 42 -6.19 11.69 8.21
CA ILE A 42 -6.13 10.61 9.20
C ILE A 42 -7.52 9.99 9.35
N ILE A 43 -7.58 8.67 9.23
CA ILE A 43 -8.76 7.86 9.48
C ILE A 43 -8.45 6.93 10.66
N ILE A 44 -9.34 6.85 11.64
CA ILE A 44 -9.27 5.89 12.75
C ILE A 44 -10.47 4.98 12.62
N SER A 45 -10.23 3.69 12.44
CA SER A 45 -11.26 2.67 12.22
C SER A 45 -11.06 1.43 13.08
N LEU A 46 -12.10 0.61 13.17
CA LEU A 46 -12.09 -0.68 13.84
C LEU A 46 -12.49 -1.77 12.86
N ASN A 47 -12.01 -2.98 13.13
CA ASN A 47 -12.42 -4.21 12.45
C ASN A 47 -12.26 -4.12 10.93
N PHE A 48 -11.06 -3.81 10.45
CA PHE A 48 -10.74 -3.77 9.03
C PHE A 48 -11.60 -2.76 8.25
N GLY A 49 -11.75 -1.55 8.81
CA GLY A 49 -12.47 -0.46 8.17
C GLY A 49 -14.00 -0.49 8.35
N GLU A 50 -14.57 -1.56 8.92
CA GLU A 50 -16.02 -1.74 9.07
C GLU A 50 -16.68 -0.68 9.97
N LYS A 51 -15.92 -0.05 10.88
CA LYS A 51 -16.40 1.05 11.71
C LYS A 51 -15.40 2.19 11.76
N ILE A 52 -15.77 3.33 11.15
CA ILE A 52 -15.01 4.57 11.27
C ILE A 52 -15.34 5.25 12.61
N LEU A 53 -14.30 5.57 13.39
CA LEU A 53 -14.39 6.34 14.63
C LEU A 53 -14.11 7.82 14.41
N LYS A 54 -13.18 8.14 13.51
CA LYS A 54 -12.74 9.51 13.22
C LYS A 54 -12.18 9.58 11.81
N GLU A 55 -12.48 10.67 11.12
CA GLU A 55 -11.88 11.03 9.84
C GLU A 55 -11.64 12.55 9.86
N VAL A 56 -10.40 12.97 9.63
CA VAL A 56 -9.99 14.37 9.82
C VAL A 56 -8.84 14.74 8.90
N MET A 57 -8.88 15.96 8.36
CA MET A 57 -7.77 16.55 7.63
C MET A 57 -6.74 17.11 8.60
N VAL A 58 -5.47 16.89 8.32
CA VAL A 58 -4.32 17.29 9.12
C VAL A 58 -3.25 17.89 8.23
N LYS A 59 -2.37 18.73 8.80
CA LYS A 59 -1.23 19.27 8.04
C LYS A 59 -0.35 18.11 7.55
N SER A 60 0.06 18.13 6.29
CA SER A 60 1.13 17.25 5.79
C SER A 60 2.53 17.80 6.15
N GLY A 61 3.59 17.08 5.82
CA GLY A 61 4.98 17.46 6.15
C GLY A 61 5.39 17.16 7.60
N ILE A 62 4.49 16.57 8.40
CA ILE A 62 4.77 16.06 9.74
C ILE A 62 4.74 14.53 9.76
N SER A 63 5.30 13.93 10.81
CA SER A 63 5.25 12.47 10.98
C SER A 63 3.83 11.97 11.21
N VAL A 64 3.54 10.72 10.82
CA VAL A 64 2.24 10.09 11.08
C VAL A 64 1.90 10.10 12.57
N ILE A 65 2.89 9.90 13.45
CA ILE A 65 2.63 9.88 14.89
C ILE A 65 2.28 11.27 15.43
N ASP A 66 2.91 12.34 14.94
CA ASP A 66 2.60 13.71 15.37
C ASP A 66 1.22 14.14 14.85
N ALA A 67 0.89 13.76 13.61
CA ALA A 67 -0.43 13.94 13.05
C ALA A 67 -1.51 13.24 13.87
N LEU A 68 -1.29 11.97 14.24
CA LEU A 68 -2.22 11.22 15.07
C LEU A 68 -2.39 11.87 16.46
N LYS A 69 -1.30 12.28 17.11
CA LYS A 69 -1.34 12.97 18.41
C LYS A 69 -2.07 14.31 18.36
N SER A 70 -2.10 14.98 17.20
CA SER A 70 -2.85 16.23 17.04
C SER A 70 -4.37 16.03 17.06
N VAL A 71 -4.85 14.81 16.84
CA VAL A 71 -6.28 14.50 16.70
C VAL A 71 -6.81 13.44 17.67
N ALA A 72 -5.95 12.76 18.42
CA ALA A 72 -6.31 11.71 19.37
C ALA A 72 -5.34 11.64 20.56
N ASN A 73 -5.78 11.06 21.68
CA ASN A 73 -4.90 10.74 22.80
C ASN A 73 -4.14 9.45 22.50
N VAL A 74 -2.81 9.49 22.41
CA VAL A 74 -1.99 8.34 22.00
C VAL A 74 -1.04 7.92 23.10
N SER A 75 -1.07 6.64 23.47
CA SER A 75 -0.04 6.03 24.34
C SER A 75 0.95 5.24 23.50
N LEU A 76 2.23 5.34 23.86
CA LEU A 76 3.33 4.69 23.13
C LEU A 76 4.13 3.75 24.03
N ALA A 77 4.68 2.69 23.44
CA ALA A 77 5.65 1.80 24.06
C ALA A 77 6.96 1.72 23.25
N TYR A 78 7.92 0.94 23.79
CA TYR A 78 9.19 0.61 23.15
C TYR A 78 9.96 1.84 22.64
N GLY A 79 10.09 2.86 23.50
CA GLY A 79 10.83 4.08 23.17
C GLY A 79 10.08 5.03 22.23
N GLY A 80 8.74 4.97 22.21
CA GLY A 80 7.90 5.89 21.42
C GLY A 80 7.60 5.40 19.99
N LYS A 81 8.03 4.19 19.64
CA LYS A 81 7.96 3.66 18.27
C LYS A 81 6.72 2.83 17.99
N PHE A 82 5.99 2.43 19.03
CA PHE A 82 4.83 1.55 18.93
C PHE A 82 3.61 2.21 19.56
N VAL A 83 2.51 2.30 18.82
CA VAL A 83 1.21 2.79 19.32
C VAL A 83 0.53 1.68 20.09
N VAL A 84 0.33 1.90 21.39
CA VAL A 84 -0.35 0.95 22.29
C VAL A 84 -1.82 1.30 22.44
N SER A 85 -2.17 2.58 22.40
CA SER A 85 -3.56 3.00 22.50
C SER A 85 -3.83 4.25 21.69
N ILE A 86 -5.05 4.32 21.17
CA ILE A 86 -5.62 5.52 20.55
C ILE A 86 -6.95 5.78 21.25
N ASP A 87 -7.07 6.96 21.84
CA ASP A 87 -8.14 7.32 22.76
C ASP A 87 -8.32 6.23 23.84
N ASN A 88 -9.50 5.61 23.93
CA ASN A 88 -9.82 4.64 24.99
C ASN A 88 -9.68 3.17 24.53
N ILE A 89 -9.02 2.91 23.41
CA ILE A 89 -8.87 1.56 22.86
C ILE A 89 -7.38 1.22 22.84
N SER A 90 -7.01 0.24 23.66
CA SER A 90 -5.63 -0.25 23.82
C SER A 90 -5.44 -1.60 23.14
N SER A 91 -4.20 -1.91 22.73
CA SER A 91 -3.79 -3.24 22.28
C SER A 91 -4.23 -4.31 23.29
N ASP A 92 -4.81 -5.38 22.78
CA ASP A 92 -5.30 -6.51 23.56
C ASP A 92 -4.56 -7.78 23.13
N LEU A 93 -3.57 -8.19 23.92
CA LEU A 93 -2.79 -9.40 23.67
C LEU A 93 -3.62 -10.69 23.82
N LYS A 94 -4.68 -10.66 24.64
CA LYS A 94 -5.53 -11.83 24.90
C LYS A 94 -6.43 -12.10 23.69
N GLU A 95 -7.06 -11.05 23.18
CA GLU A 95 -7.90 -11.10 21.98
C GLU A 95 -7.10 -10.93 20.68
N GLN A 96 -5.78 -10.76 20.79
CA GLN A 96 -4.83 -10.62 19.70
C GLN A 96 -5.19 -9.50 18.72
N ARG A 97 -5.51 -8.32 19.28
CA ARG A 97 -5.92 -7.12 18.54
C ARG A 97 -4.98 -5.95 18.79
N ASP A 98 -4.51 -5.32 17.71
CA ASP A 98 -3.59 -4.18 17.78
C ASP A 98 -3.99 -3.07 16.82
N TRP A 99 -3.31 -1.94 16.96
CA TRP A 99 -3.31 -0.84 16.02
C TRP A 99 -2.31 -1.07 14.89
N PHE A 100 -2.83 -1.15 13.68
CA PHE A 100 -2.04 -1.15 12.45
C PHE A 100 -2.28 0.15 11.71
N TYR A 101 -1.27 0.64 10.99
CA TYR A 101 -1.45 1.83 10.17
C TYR A 101 -1.08 1.59 8.71
N TYR A 102 -1.91 2.14 7.85
CA TYR A 102 -1.82 2.03 6.41
C TYR A 102 -1.62 3.42 5.84
N VAL A 103 -0.81 3.54 4.78
CA VAL A 103 -0.68 4.78 4.02
C VAL A 103 -1.08 4.50 2.58
N ASN A 104 -2.11 5.19 2.11
CA ASN A 104 -2.70 5.01 0.79
C ASN A 104 -2.98 3.52 0.49
N GLY A 105 -3.49 2.80 1.49
CA GLY A 105 -3.76 1.37 1.43
C GLY A 105 -2.58 0.43 1.64
N PHE A 106 -1.34 0.88 1.78
CA PHE A 106 -0.20 0.01 2.10
C PHE A 106 -0.02 -0.16 3.60
N LEU A 107 0.07 -1.39 4.12
CA LEU A 107 0.59 -1.60 5.48
C LEU A 107 2.01 -1.05 5.55
N ALA A 108 2.23 -0.05 6.38
CA ALA A 108 3.51 0.65 6.44
C ALA A 108 4.63 -0.25 6.99
N ASN A 109 5.83 -0.11 6.43
CA ASN A 109 7.01 -0.90 6.80
C ASN A 109 8.03 -0.15 7.68
N VAL A 110 7.73 1.10 8.03
CA VAL A 110 8.50 1.90 9.00
C VAL A 110 7.63 2.22 10.22
N GLY A 111 8.23 2.79 11.28
CA GLY A 111 7.44 3.30 12.40
C GLY A 111 6.66 4.56 12.03
N ALA A 112 5.54 4.82 12.70
CA ALA A 112 4.74 6.04 12.47
C ALA A 112 5.50 7.35 12.78
N ALA A 113 6.58 7.27 13.55
CA ALA A 113 7.51 8.39 13.77
C ALA A 113 8.43 8.66 12.57
N ASP A 114 8.66 7.67 11.72
CA ASP A 114 9.63 7.72 10.63
C ASP A 114 8.97 8.02 9.27
N TYR A 115 7.66 7.83 9.13
CA TYR A 115 6.93 8.21 7.92
C TYR A 115 6.47 9.67 8.01
N ILE A 116 7.00 10.52 7.13
CA ILE A 116 6.55 11.91 6.94
C ILE A 116 5.43 11.92 5.90
N MET A 117 4.26 12.43 6.27
CA MET A 117 3.09 12.45 5.39
C MET A 117 3.28 13.45 4.25
N HIS A 118 2.86 13.05 3.05
CA HIS A 118 2.84 13.91 1.88
C HIS A 118 1.45 14.52 1.66
N PRO A 119 1.34 15.64 0.93
CA PRO A 119 0.04 16.21 0.55
C PRO A 119 -0.87 15.19 -0.16
N GLY A 120 -2.08 15.04 0.36
CA GLY A 120 -3.09 14.12 -0.13
C GLY A 120 -2.87 12.65 0.25
N ASP A 121 -1.92 12.33 1.13
CA ASP A 121 -1.85 11.00 1.75
C ASP A 121 -3.12 10.73 2.55
N VAL A 122 -3.62 9.51 2.45
CA VAL A 122 -4.63 8.97 3.36
C VAL A 122 -3.94 7.98 4.29
N VAL A 123 -3.94 8.28 5.57
CA VAL A 123 -3.35 7.45 6.61
C VAL A 123 -4.45 6.87 7.48
N ARG A 124 -4.58 5.56 7.48
CA ARG A 124 -5.59 4.84 8.23
C ARG A 124 -4.95 4.09 9.39
N TRP A 125 -5.40 4.38 10.60
CA TRP A 125 -5.18 3.56 11.78
C TRP A 125 -6.36 2.64 11.98
N ASP A 126 -6.15 1.33 11.93
CA ASP A 126 -7.20 0.34 12.13
C ASP A 126 -6.87 -0.59 13.30
N TYR A 127 -7.84 -0.76 14.21
CA TYR A 127 -7.75 -1.72 15.31
C TYR A 127 -8.44 -3.03 14.94
N HIS A 128 -7.66 -4.08 14.71
CA HIS A 128 -8.18 -5.38 14.30
C HIS A 128 -7.35 -6.55 14.82
N CYS A 129 -7.93 -7.75 14.69
CA CYS A 129 -7.32 -9.00 15.12
C CYS A 129 -6.22 -9.42 14.13
N TRP A 130 -5.00 -9.65 14.61
CA TRP A 130 -3.87 -10.10 13.79
C TRP A 130 -3.74 -11.63 13.73
N LYS A 131 -4.51 -12.37 14.54
CA LYS A 131 -4.50 -13.84 14.52
C LYS A 131 -5.12 -14.39 13.24
N THR A 132 -6.18 -13.74 12.77
CA THR A 132 -7.06 -14.30 11.74
C THR A 132 -6.51 -14.03 10.34
N LEU A 133 -6.02 -12.83 10.08
CA LEU A 133 -5.49 -12.42 8.79
C LEU A 133 -4.32 -11.45 9.00
N LEU A 134 -3.27 -11.62 8.21
CA LEU A 134 -2.16 -10.67 8.12
C LEU A 134 -2.38 -9.76 6.91
N VAL A 135 -2.97 -8.58 7.13
CA VAL A 135 -3.40 -7.71 6.04
C VAL A 135 -2.28 -6.75 5.62
N ASN A 136 -1.65 -7.05 4.47
CA ASN A 136 -0.52 -6.27 3.95
C ASN A 136 -0.93 -5.02 3.17
N SER A 137 -2.19 -4.96 2.73
CA SER A 137 -2.77 -3.80 2.05
C SER A 137 -4.28 -3.83 2.18
N GLU A 138 -4.91 -2.66 2.20
CA GLU A 138 -6.35 -2.50 2.33
C GLU A 138 -6.96 -1.83 1.09
N LEU A 139 -8.19 -2.21 0.73
CA LEU A 139 -8.86 -1.76 -0.49
C LEU A 139 -9.73 -0.51 -0.27
N GLN A 140 -10.04 -0.15 0.97
CA GLN A 140 -11.00 0.90 1.29
C GLN A 140 -10.54 2.27 0.78
N ASP A 141 -9.23 2.52 0.77
CA ASP A 141 -8.65 3.75 0.26
C ASP A 141 -8.40 3.72 -1.27
N PHE A 142 -9.09 2.86 -2.03
CA PHE A 142 -9.02 2.88 -3.49
C PHE A 142 -9.41 4.28 -4.04
N PRO A 143 -8.61 4.88 -4.94
CA PRO A 143 -7.53 4.30 -5.74
C PRO A 143 -6.15 4.79 -5.30
N TYR A 144 -5.99 5.22 -4.04
CA TYR A 144 -4.79 5.92 -3.57
C TYR A 144 -3.54 5.06 -3.64
N MET A 145 -3.66 3.74 -3.46
CA MET A 145 -2.54 2.81 -3.65
C MET A 145 -1.91 2.86 -5.04
N PHE A 146 -2.69 3.22 -6.07
CA PHE A 146 -2.21 3.33 -7.44
C PHE A 146 -1.82 4.76 -7.80
N THR A 147 -2.57 5.75 -7.29
CA THR A 147 -2.46 7.17 -7.69
C THR A 147 -1.49 7.98 -6.83
N LYS A 148 -1.27 7.57 -5.59
CA LYS A 148 -0.35 8.20 -4.63
C LYS A 148 0.78 7.25 -4.22
N GLY A 149 0.46 5.95 -4.11
CA GLY A 149 1.42 4.93 -3.72
C GLY A 149 1.95 5.15 -2.30
N TYR A 150 3.16 4.68 -2.01
CA TYR A 150 3.77 4.83 -0.69
C TYR A 150 4.99 5.76 -0.77
N SER A 151 5.11 6.71 0.17
CA SER A 151 6.16 7.74 0.14
C SER A 151 6.22 8.51 -1.19
N ASN A 152 5.05 8.86 -1.77
CA ASN A 152 4.90 9.50 -3.08
C ASN A 152 5.54 8.71 -4.26
N LYS A 153 5.78 7.40 -4.10
CA LYS A 153 6.28 6.54 -5.17
C LYS A 153 5.16 5.69 -5.73
N THR A 154 4.93 5.84 -7.03
CA THR A 154 3.97 5.06 -7.80
C THR A 154 4.67 4.19 -8.82
N TYR A 155 4.07 3.05 -9.14
CA TYR A 155 4.51 2.14 -10.19
C TYR A 155 3.49 2.15 -11.34
N PRO A 156 3.92 1.98 -12.60
CA PRO A 156 2.99 1.86 -13.72
C PRO A 156 1.98 0.75 -13.45
N LEU A 157 0.74 0.96 -13.91
CA LEU A 157 -0.34 0.00 -13.70
C LEU A 157 -0.51 -0.89 -14.93
N VAL A 158 -0.64 -2.20 -14.71
CA VAL A 158 -1.09 -3.16 -15.72
C VAL A 158 -2.43 -3.73 -15.29
N VAL A 159 -3.46 -3.51 -16.12
CA VAL A 159 -4.74 -4.21 -16.01
C VAL A 159 -4.66 -5.47 -16.86
N ALA A 160 -4.61 -6.62 -16.23
CA ALA A 160 -4.55 -7.92 -16.88
C ALA A 160 -5.87 -8.66 -16.74
N TYR A 161 -6.32 -9.31 -17.82
CA TYR A 161 -7.65 -9.93 -17.83
C TYR A 161 -7.69 -11.26 -18.59
N GLU A 162 -8.49 -12.20 -18.10
CA GLU A 162 -8.98 -13.32 -18.90
C GLU A 162 -10.00 -12.82 -19.93
N PRO A 163 -10.07 -13.39 -21.16
CA PRO A 163 -10.89 -12.87 -22.24
C PRO A 163 -12.35 -12.57 -21.87
N THR A 164 -12.95 -13.39 -20.99
CA THR A 164 -14.32 -13.23 -20.51
C THR A 164 -14.55 -11.90 -19.77
N PHE A 165 -13.53 -11.36 -19.09
CA PHE A 165 -13.61 -10.12 -18.28
C PHE A 165 -13.09 -8.87 -19.01
N ARG A 166 -13.01 -8.92 -20.35
CA ARG A 166 -12.47 -7.82 -21.15
C ARG A 166 -13.21 -6.50 -20.91
N ASN A 167 -14.53 -6.53 -20.86
CA ASN A 167 -15.35 -5.33 -20.73
C ASN A 167 -15.10 -4.64 -19.37
N GLU A 168 -15.01 -5.43 -18.30
CA GLU A 168 -14.72 -4.98 -16.95
C GLU A 168 -13.31 -4.41 -16.84
N ALA A 169 -12.33 -5.07 -17.47
CA ALA A 169 -10.96 -4.59 -17.55
C ALA A 169 -10.87 -3.25 -18.29
N GLU A 170 -11.60 -3.08 -19.39
CA GLU A 170 -11.66 -1.82 -20.14
C GLU A 170 -12.29 -0.69 -19.32
N LYS A 171 -13.29 -0.97 -18.46
CA LYS A 171 -13.85 0.03 -17.53
C LYS A 171 -12.78 0.50 -16.53
N ILE A 172 -12.05 -0.42 -15.91
CA ILE A 172 -10.96 -0.08 -14.97
C ILE A 172 -9.85 0.69 -15.67
N TYR A 173 -9.42 0.24 -16.85
CA TYR A 173 -8.44 0.95 -17.67
C TYR A 173 -8.87 2.40 -17.95
N ASN A 174 -10.11 2.61 -18.41
CA ASN A 174 -10.64 3.93 -18.74
C ASN A 174 -10.77 4.85 -17.53
N PHE A 175 -11.03 4.28 -16.36
CA PHE A 175 -11.03 5.01 -15.09
C PHE A 175 -9.62 5.40 -14.66
N MET A 176 -8.69 4.43 -14.61
CA MET A 176 -7.34 4.63 -14.09
C MET A 176 -6.45 5.49 -14.99
N LYS A 177 -6.61 5.41 -16.32
CA LYS A 177 -5.79 6.18 -17.29
C LYS A 177 -5.89 7.70 -17.16
N LYS A 178 -6.89 8.19 -16.41
CA LYS A 178 -7.06 9.61 -16.11
C LYS A 178 -6.04 10.11 -15.09
N SER A 179 -5.49 9.21 -14.27
CA SER A 179 -4.66 9.56 -13.11
C SER A 179 -3.28 8.91 -13.12
N VAL A 180 -3.11 7.78 -13.82
CA VAL A 180 -1.85 7.02 -13.85
C VAL A 180 -1.53 6.49 -15.24
N THR A 181 -0.25 6.23 -15.51
CA THR A 181 0.16 5.44 -16.68
C THR A 181 -0.34 4.01 -16.53
N VAL A 182 -1.18 3.58 -17.46
CA VAL A 182 -1.80 2.26 -17.42
C VAL A 182 -1.69 1.55 -18.78
N ASN A 183 -1.34 0.27 -18.73
CA ASN A 183 -1.42 -0.66 -19.84
C ASN A 183 -2.53 -1.67 -19.57
N ILE A 184 -3.13 -2.19 -20.63
CA ILE A 184 -4.13 -3.25 -20.57
C ILE A 184 -3.66 -4.42 -21.42
N VAL A 185 -3.66 -5.62 -20.85
CA VAL A 185 -3.15 -6.84 -21.50
C VAL A 185 -4.03 -8.04 -21.18
N LYS A 186 -4.06 -9.02 -22.08
CA LYS A 186 -4.58 -10.35 -21.73
C LYS A 186 -3.67 -11.00 -20.69
N ILE A 187 -4.25 -11.80 -19.80
CA ILE A 187 -3.53 -12.48 -18.73
C ILE A 187 -2.42 -13.40 -19.25
N GLU A 188 -2.59 -14.00 -20.43
CA GLU A 188 -1.59 -14.85 -21.11
C GLU A 188 -0.31 -14.10 -21.48
N ASN A 189 -0.36 -12.77 -21.55
CA ASN A 189 0.78 -11.91 -21.85
C ASN A 189 1.43 -11.33 -20.58
N LEU A 190 0.94 -11.66 -19.39
CA LEU A 190 1.63 -11.30 -18.16
C LEU A 190 2.90 -12.12 -18.02
N THR A 191 4.01 -11.44 -17.82
CA THR A 191 5.30 -12.05 -17.52
C THR A 191 5.68 -11.80 -16.08
N ARG A 192 6.62 -12.60 -15.55
CA ARG A 192 7.18 -12.41 -14.22
C ARG A 192 7.79 -11.01 -14.04
N GLU A 193 8.46 -10.50 -15.08
CA GLU A 193 9.04 -9.16 -15.07
C GLU A 193 7.95 -8.07 -14.93
N ILE A 194 6.80 -8.24 -15.59
CA ILE A 194 5.67 -7.30 -15.43
C ILE A 194 5.17 -7.32 -13.99
N LEU A 195 4.95 -8.51 -13.41
CA LEU A 195 4.48 -8.67 -12.02
C LEU A 195 5.45 -8.07 -10.99
N GLU A 196 6.76 -8.14 -11.25
CA GLU A 196 7.82 -7.62 -10.38
C GLU A 196 7.91 -6.09 -10.39
N ARG A 197 7.66 -5.46 -11.53
CA ARG A 197 7.96 -4.02 -11.76
C ARG A 197 6.75 -3.11 -11.79
N ASN A 198 5.54 -3.66 -11.78
CA ASN A 198 4.31 -2.90 -11.99
C ASN A 198 3.32 -3.15 -10.87
N ASN A 199 2.44 -2.17 -10.68
CA ASN A 199 1.16 -2.40 -10.05
C ASN A 199 0.31 -3.26 -11.00
N VAL A 200 -0.47 -4.19 -10.45
CA VAL A 200 -1.27 -5.11 -11.26
C VAL A 200 -2.70 -5.18 -10.74
N ILE A 201 -3.67 -4.99 -11.63
CA ILE A 201 -5.06 -5.37 -11.39
C ILE A 201 -5.34 -6.58 -12.28
N LEU A 202 -5.68 -7.71 -11.66
CA LEU A 202 -5.94 -8.98 -12.32
C LEU A 202 -7.44 -9.28 -12.30
N LEU A 203 -8.04 -9.47 -13.47
CA LEU A 203 -9.42 -9.94 -13.61
C LEU A 203 -9.41 -11.35 -14.17
N GLY A 204 -9.78 -12.34 -13.37
CA GLY A 204 -9.72 -13.73 -13.80
C GLY A 204 -10.30 -14.71 -12.79
N LYS A 205 -10.54 -15.95 -13.25
CA LYS A 205 -11.06 -17.04 -12.42
C LYS A 205 -10.24 -18.32 -12.53
N SER A 206 -9.74 -18.66 -13.72
CA SER A 206 -9.29 -20.04 -14.03
C SER A 206 -7.89 -20.15 -14.64
N SER A 207 -7.22 -19.04 -14.90
CA SER A 207 -5.83 -19.07 -15.33
C SER A 207 -4.93 -19.60 -14.23
N LYS A 208 -3.83 -20.26 -14.62
CA LYS A 208 -2.82 -20.78 -13.69
C LYS A 208 -2.29 -19.73 -12.72
N LEU A 209 -2.15 -18.47 -13.16
CA LEU A 209 -1.73 -17.36 -12.32
C LEU A 209 -2.78 -17.04 -11.24
N VAL A 210 -4.06 -16.98 -11.62
CA VAL A 210 -5.16 -16.77 -10.66
C VAL A 210 -5.22 -17.92 -9.67
N GLU A 211 -5.09 -19.17 -10.12
CA GLU A 211 -5.06 -20.35 -9.24
C GLU A 211 -3.90 -20.29 -8.23
N GLU A 212 -2.69 -19.96 -8.70
CA GLU A 212 -1.50 -19.78 -7.85
C GLU A 212 -1.75 -18.73 -6.77
N ILE A 213 -2.18 -17.53 -7.16
CA ILE A 213 -2.45 -16.43 -6.23
C ILE A 213 -3.58 -16.81 -5.26
N ASN A 214 -4.67 -17.39 -5.78
CA ASN A 214 -5.83 -17.80 -5.00
C ASN A 214 -5.49 -18.87 -3.95
N SER A 215 -4.59 -19.80 -4.26
CA SER A 215 -4.13 -20.83 -3.32
C SER A 215 -3.37 -20.29 -2.10
N ARG A 216 -2.95 -19.02 -2.15
CA ARG A 216 -2.17 -18.34 -1.10
C ARG A 216 -2.98 -17.26 -0.39
N TYR A 217 -4.31 -17.32 -0.46
CA TYR A 217 -5.19 -16.27 0.05
C TYR A 217 -4.91 -15.91 1.53
N ASP A 218 -4.59 -16.90 2.35
CA ASP A 218 -4.26 -16.72 3.77
C ASP A 218 -2.97 -15.91 3.97
N GLU A 219 -1.91 -16.25 3.24
CA GLU A 219 -0.63 -15.51 3.23
C GLU A 219 -0.78 -14.06 2.73
N LEU A 220 -1.73 -13.84 1.81
CA LEU A 220 -1.94 -12.53 1.18
C LEU A 220 -2.85 -11.61 1.99
N GLY A 221 -3.39 -12.08 3.12
CA GLY A 221 -4.29 -11.32 3.97
C GLY A 221 -5.70 -11.21 3.38
N TRP A 222 -6.17 -12.25 2.70
CA TRP A 222 -7.42 -12.24 1.95
C TRP A 222 -8.56 -12.95 2.68
N LYS A 223 -9.70 -12.26 2.77
CA LYS A 223 -10.94 -12.74 3.39
C LYS A 223 -11.71 -13.77 2.55
N TYR A 224 -11.59 -13.70 1.22
CA TYR A 224 -12.25 -14.63 0.30
C TYR A 224 -11.25 -15.33 -0.63
N HIS A 225 -11.64 -16.51 -1.12
CA HIS A 225 -10.94 -17.27 -2.14
C HIS A 225 -11.95 -18.04 -3.01
N LEU A 226 -11.51 -18.47 -4.19
CA LEU A 226 -12.26 -19.35 -5.08
C LEU A 226 -12.06 -20.81 -4.68
N SER A 227 -13.16 -21.57 -4.67
CA SER A 227 -13.17 -23.03 -4.54
C SER A 227 -14.18 -23.61 -5.53
N GLY A 228 -13.70 -24.03 -6.69
CA GLY A 228 -14.56 -24.45 -7.80
C GLY A 228 -15.37 -23.27 -8.35
N ASP A 229 -16.69 -23.39 -8.32
CA ASP A 229 -17.61 -22.33 -8.78
C ASP A 229 -18.07 -21.37 -7.68
N TYR A 230 -17.50 -21.49 -6.48
CA TYR A 230 -17.91 -20.72 -5.32
C TYR A 230 -16.82 -19.73 -4.88
N VAL A 231 -17.27 -18.59 -4.37
CA VAL A 231 -16.45 -17.76 -3.48
C VAL A 231 -16.64 -18.29 -2.05
N VAL A 232 -15.55 -18.44 -1.31
CA VAL A 232 -15.55 -18.98 0.05
C VAL A 232 -14.82 -18.01 0.97
N ASP A 233 -15.43 -17.68 2.11
CA ASP A 233 -14.77 -16.85 3.12
C ASP A 233 -13.84 -17.68 4.03
N ILE A 234 -13.07 -16.98 4.86
CA ILE A 234 -12.17 -17.59 5.87
C ILE A 234 -12.88 -18.47 6.92
N HIS A 235 -14.21 -18.42 7.01
CA HIS A 235 -15.00 -19.27 7.89
C HIS A 235 -15.61 -20.48 7.15
N GLY A 236 -15.30 -20.64 5.87
CA GLY A 236 -15.81 -21.72 5.01
C GLY A 236 -17.22 -21.48 4.48
N LYS A 237 -17.80 -20.29 4.70
CA LYS A 237 -19.11 -19.95 4.15
C LYS A 237 -18.99 -19.72 2.65
N LYS A 238 -19.91 -20.30 1.91
CA LYS A 238 -19.94 -20.27 0.44
C LYS A 238 -20.89 -19.20 -0.07
N TYR A 239 -20.51 -18.61 -1.19
CA TYR A 239 -21.22 -17.57 -1.88
C TYR A 239 -21.23 -17.86 -3.37
N ARG A 240 -22.33 -17.48 -4.01
CA ARG A 240 -22.37 -17.22 -5.44
C ARG A 240 -22.12 -15.72 -5.61
N GLY A 241 -20.94 -15.35 -6.08
CA GLY A 241 -20.48 -13.97 -6.02
C GLY A 241 -19.12 -13.74 -6.67
N ALA A 242 -18.62 -12.53 -6.52
CA ALA A 242 -17.27 -12.13 -6.87
C ALA A 242 -16.69 -11.20 -5.82
N PHE A 243 -15.37 -11.09 -5.79
CA PHE A 243 -14.65 -10.23 -4.85
C PHE A 243 -13.60 -9.38 -5.56
N ALA A 244 -13.20 -8.30 -4.90
CA ALA A 244 -12.00 -7.54 -5.16
C ALA A 244 -11.17 -7.46 -3.88
N GLN A 245 -9.91 -7.87 -3.95
CA GLN A 245 -9.02 -7.95 -2.79
C GLN A 245 -7.58 -7.64 -3.17
N ILE A 246 -6.90 -6.92 -2.28
CA ILE A 246 -5.63 -6.28 -2.60
C ILE A 246 -4.54 -6.70 -1.63
N THR A 247 -3.29 -6.70 -2.09
CA THR A 247 -2.13 -7.06 -1.27
C THR A 247 -0.86 -6.43 -1.85
N GLN A 248 0.11 -6.10 -1.00
CA GLN A 248 1.44 -5.75 -1.50
C GLN A 248 1.98 -6.91 -2.35
N SER A 249 2.56 -6.59 -3.51
CA SER A 249 2.80 -7.60 -4.54
C SER A 249 3.65 -8.76 -4.02
N PRO A 250 3.15 -10.01 -4.06
CA PRO A 250 3.95 -11.19 -3.70
C PRO A 250 5.06 -11.47 -4.70
N TYR A 251 5.07 -10.73 -5.81
CA TYR A 251 6.06 -10.81 -6.86
C TYR A 251 7.17 -9.77 -6.70
N ASN A 252 7.07 -8.82 -5.75
CA ASN A 252 8.15 -7.87 -5.52
C ASN A 252 9.45 -8.60 -5.15
N SER A 253 10.56 -8.25 -5.81
CA SER A 253 11.88 -8.86 -5.57
C SER A 253 12.43 -8.68 -4.15
N LYS A 254 11.96 -7.67 -3.41
CA LYS A 254 12.27 -7.39 -2.00
C LYS A 254 11.29 -8.05 -1.02
N GLY A 255 10.29 -8.77 -1.53
CA GLY A 255 9.27 -9.45 -0.74
C GLY A 255 8.04 -8.59 -0.42
N ILE A 256 7.03 -9.25 0.16
CA ILE A 256 5.81 -8.60 0.68
C ILE A 256 6.21 -7.68 1.84
N GLY A 257 5.65 -6.47 1.89
CA GLY A 257 5.99 -5.45 2.89
C GLY A 257 7.06 -4.46 2.41
N ALA A 258 7.54 -4.57 1.18
CA ALA A 258 8.48 -3.59 0.62
C ALA A 258 7.89 -2.18 0.46
N CYS A 259 6.55 -2.04 0.51
CA CYS A 259 5.81 -0.80 0.25
C CYS A 259 6.15 -0.19 -1.12
N GLU A 260 6.18 -1.04 -2.14
CA GLU A 260 6.49 -0.67 -3.52
C GLU A 260 5.28 -0.90 -4.43
N ASN A 261 5.24 -2.01 -5.16
CA ASN A 261 4.13 -2.35 -6.03
C ASN A 261 3.09 -3.24 -5.36
N ILE A 262 1.88 -3.21 -5.91
CA ILE A 262 0.67 -3.81 -5.35
C ILE A 262 -0.07 -4.67 -6.38
N LEU A 263 -0.77 -5.70 -5.90
CA LEU A 263 -1.62 -6.57 -6.69
C LEU A 263 -3.06 -6.53 -6.17
N LEU A 264 -4.01 -6.23 -7.05
CA LEU A 264 -5.45 -6.35 -6.83
C LEU A 264 -5.97 -7.53 -7.65
N LEU A 265 -6.62 -8.50 -7.02
CA LEU A 265 -7.35 -9.55 -7.71
C LEU A 265 -8.85 -9.25 -7.68
N ILE A 266 -9.48 -9.31 -8.84
CA ILE A 266 -10.94 -9.33 -9.01
C ILE A 266 -11.31 -10.67 -9.63
N ALA A 267 -12.05 -11.49 -8.89
CA ALA A 267 -12.33 -12.88 -9.26
C ALA A 267 -13.68 -13.34 -8.72
N GLY A 268 -14.32 -14.30 -9.40
CA GLY A 268 -15.61 -14.84 -8.99
C GLY A 268 -16.49 -15.35 -10.13
N ASN A 269 -17.78 -15.52 -9.84
CA ASN A 269 -18.80 -15.82 -10.83
C ASN A 269 -18.95 -14.65 -11.81
N GLU A 270 -18.98 -14.94 -13.10
CA GLU A 270 -18.92 -13.94 -14.18
C GLU A 270 -19.99 -12.86 -14.06
N GLU A 271 -21.21 -13.25 -13.69
CA GLU A 271 -22.35 -12.35 -13.51
C GLU A 271 -22.18 -11.32 -12.38
N TYR A 272 -21.28 -11.57 -11.42
CA TYR A 272 -21.02 -10.67 -10.28
C TYR A 272 -19.77 -9.79 -10.46
N VAL A 273 -18.84 -10.16 -11.34
CA VAL A 273 -17.60 -9.38 -11.55
C VAL A 273 -17.91 -7.95 -12.01
N GLY A 274 -18.92 -7.79 -12.89
CA GLY A 274 -19.37 -6.46 -13.31
C GLY A 274 -19.90 -5.60 -12.16
N THR A 275 -20.60 -6.20 -11.19
CA THR A 275 -21.08 -5.52 -9.98
C THR A 275 -19.92 -5.09 -9.10
N VAL A 276 -18.96 -5.99 -8.81
CA VAL A 276 -17.76 -5.66 -8.04
C VAL A 276 -16.99 -4.50 -8.66
N VAL A 277 -16.77 -4.53 -9.98
CA VAL A 277 -16.08 -3.45 -10.69
C VAL A 277 -16.85 -2.14 -10.56
N ASN A 278 -18.17 -2.15 -10.72
CA ASN A 278 -18.98 -0.94 -10.56
C ASN A 278 -18.93 -0.41 -9.11
N THR A 279 -18.98 -1.28 -8.10
CA THR A 279 -18.91 -0.90 -6.68
C THR A 279 -17.53 -0.28 -6.37
N LEU A 280 -16.45 -0.91 -6.84
CA LEU A 280 -15.08 -0.40 -6.72
C LEU A 280 -14.91 0.98 -7.36
N LEU A 281 -15.34 1.16 -8.61
CA LEU A 281 -15.18 2.42 -9.35
C LEU A 281 -16.07 3.56 -8.84
N ASN A 282 -17.10 3.24 -8.04
CA ASN A 282 -17.95 4.22 -7.37
C ASN A 282 -17.52 4.51 -5.92
N TYR A 283 -16.37 3.99 -5.47
CA TYR A 283 -15.83 4.16 -4.12
C TYR A 283 -16.76 3.69 -3.00
N LYS A 284 -17.59 2.67 -3.27
CA LYS A 284 -18.52 2.10 -2.28
C LYS A 284 -17.88 0.89 -1.61
N ILE A 285 -16.81 1.15 -0.85
CA ILE A 285 -16.00 0.11 -0.22
C ILE A 285 -16.07 0.33 1.29
N ASP A 286 -16.72 -0.60 1.99
CA ASP A 286 -17.05 -0.43 3.41
C ASP A 286 -16.12 -1.21 4.34
N SER A 287 -15.14 -1.93 3.78
CA SER A 287 -14.13 -2.69 4.54
C SER A 287 -12.83 -2.84 3.74
N PHE A 288 -11.82 -3.50 4.30
CA PHE A 288 -10.55 -3.77 3.62
C PHE A 288 -10.69 -4.67 2.37
N TRP A 289 -11.83 -5.34 2.22
CA TRP A 289 -12.15 -6.18 1.07
C TRP A 289 -13.52 -5.82 0.51
N LEU A 290 -13.75 -6.17 -0.75
CA LEU A 290 -15.04 -6.00 -1.41
C LEU A 290 -15.52 -7.36 -1.91
N MET A 291 -16.77 -7.72 -1.62
CA MET A 291 -17.43 -8.91 -2.14
C MET A 291 -18.89 -8.59 -2.44
N GLU A 292 -19.35 -8.99 -3.63
CA GLU A 292 -20.72 -8.87 -4.08
C GLU A 292 -21.23 -10.27 -4.40
N GLY A 293 -22.35 -10.67 -3.80
CA GLY A 293 -22.86 -12.02 -3.96
C GLY A 293 -23.93 -12.39 -2.95
N GLU A 294 -24.45 -13.59 -3.12
CA GLU A 294 -25.47 -14.17 -2.26
C GLU A 294 -24.90 -15.39 -1.53
N PRO A 295 -25.20 -15.55 -0.23
CA PRO A 295 -24.81 -16.75 0.50
C PRO A 295 -25.57 -17.96 -0.05
N LEU A 296 -24.93 -19.12 -0.03
CA LEU A 296 -25.52 -20.41 -0.39
C LEU A 296 -25.97 -21.21 0.84
#